data_AF-A0AAV8YWQ8-F1
#
_entry.id   AF-A0AAV8YWQ8-F1
#
_cell.length_a   1.000
_cell.length_b   1.000
_cell.length_c   1.000
_cell.angle_alpha   90.00
_cell.angle_beta   90.00
_cell.angle_gamma   90.00
#
_symmetry.space_group_name_H-M   'P 1'
#
loop_
_entity.id
_entity.type
_entity.pdbx_description
1 polymer ?
#
loop_
_entity_poly.entity_id
_entity_poly.type
_entity_poly.pdbx_seq_one_letter_code
_entity_poly.pdbx_strand_id
1 'polypeptide(L)'
;MAFIATPDDAMMEVALDLLQEKTFSPSVVLSVTSLAHTYCIQRKNCIGNSAIYSIVEYLENYLLEELKKKELDRETHDNIMVTLKALSNIGAITEGFQVELFKVIENSNLDVGIRVAAVETFRRLPCEETESYFERIFRNHDEESEIRIAAYLQIMRCLNYLLIRSIRHSLEVEEVNQVGSFVWTHLHNLLKSAVPSRVEIQSLLSDIDLVRKFSNDIRKYSHNFEGSTYFDEYNCGGNYESNVIFSTSSYVPKSAMLNLTVDLFGESINLLEVYGRAEGFEHYLESLFGPKGSSNTVKDNIMEKLRLPRSISGNEIIKSQVDRLPNVLNSQAADPKVALGLKVFGNEIKYATFNGHEEIQAAAENLNPVFHLKRILSGKEINYNKAVMFLDSNYVVPSGAGLPLSLNAIGTASINIKLQAPCKGRASRKTKN
;
A
#
# COMPACT_ATOMS: atom_id res chain seq x y z
N MET A 1 -18.32 -2.83 -11.66
CA MET A 1 -19.07 -3.09 -10.41
C MET A 1 -18.50 -2.30 -9.24
N ALA A 2 -17.18 -2.27 -9.03
CA ALA A 2 -16.57 -1.64 -7.85
C ALA A 2 -16.94 -0.17 -7.56
N PHE A 3 -17.42 0.61 -8.54
CA PHE A 3 -17.73 2.04 -8.41
C PHE A 3 -19.21 2.36 -8.68
N ILE A 4 -20.12 1.40 -8.45
CA ILE A 4 -21.56 1.70 -8.50
C ILE A 4 -21.90 2.58 -7.30
N ALA A 5 -22.41 3.78 -7.55
CA ALA A 5 -22.64 4.78 -6.51
C ALA A 5 -23.73 4.38 -5.50
N THR A 6 -24.77 3.65 -5.91
CA THR A 6 -25.91 3.30 -5.05
C THR A 6 -26.33 1.84 -5.26
N PRO A 7 -25.62 0.88 -4.65
CA PRO A 7 -26.01 -0.53 -4.72
C PRO A 7 -27.31 -0.81 -3.95
N ASP A 8 -28.21 -1.53 -4.61
CA ASP A 8 -29.43 -2.07 -4.01
C ASP A 8 -29.26 -3.53 -3.58
N ASP A 9 -30.27 -4.05 -2.89
CA ASP A 9 -30.25 -5.39 -2.31
C ASP A 9 -30.15 -6.47 -3.41
N ALA A 10 -30.81 -6.26 -4.56
CA ALA A 10 -30.76 -7.20 -5.68
C ALA A 10 -29.36 -7.27 -6.33
N MET A 11 -28.64 -6.14 -6.40
CA MET A 11 -27.25 -6.11 -6.83
C MET A 11 -26.35 -6.90 -5.88
N MET A 12 -26.64 -6.89 -4.57
CA MET A 12 -25.86 -7.66 -3.60
C MET A 12 -26.10 -9.17 -3.71
N GLU A 13 -27.33 -9.61 -3.98
CA GLU A 13 -27.64 -11.03 -4.26
C GLU A 13 -26.89 -11.52 -5.51
N VAL A 14 -26.92 -10.76 -6.61
CA VAL A 14 -26.15 -11.11 -7.83
C VAL A 14 -24.65 -11.10 -7.57
N ALA A 15 -24.16 -10.18 -6.73
CA ALA A 15 -22.74 -10.13 -6.37
C ALA A 15 -22.32 -11.35 -5.54
N LEU A 16 -23.20 -11.86 -4.67
CA LEU A 16 -23.00 -13.11 -3.93
C LEU A 16 -22.93 -14.31 -4.88
N ASP A 17 -23.88 -14.44 -5.82
CA ASP A 17 -23.88 -15.52 -6.81
C ASP A 17 -22.57 -15.52 -7.62
N LEU A 18 -22.11 -14.34 -8.06
CA LEU A 18 -20.85 -14.19 -8.79
C LEU A 18 -19.61 -14.61 -7.98
N LEU A 19 -19.67 -14.46 -6.66
CA LEU A 19 -18.61 -14.87 -5.74
C LEU A 19 -18.59 -16.40 -5.57
N GLN A 20 -19.77 -17.03 -5.52
CA GLN A 20 -19.93 -18.46 -5.24
C GLN A 20 -19.84 -19.36 -6.47
N GLU A 21 -20.32 -18.91 -7.63
CA GLU A 21 -20.40 -19.74 -8.85
C GLU A 21 -19.06 -19.90 -9.59
N LYS A 22 -18.07 -19.05 -9.28
CA LYS A 22 -16.80 -18.99 -10.03
C LYS A 22 -15.63 -19.53 -9.22
N THR A 23 -14.61 -20.01 -9.93
CA THR A 23 -13.29 -20.23 -9.34
C THR A 23 -12.79 -18.91 -8.74
N PHE A 24 -12.12 -19.00 -7.59
CA PHE A 24 -11.63 -17.82 -6.87
C PHE A 24 -10.88 -16.89 -7.83
N SER A 25 -11.39 -15.66 -7.98
CA SER A 25 -10.84 -14.68 -8.90
C SER A 25 -10.58 -13.37 -8.14
N PRO A 26 -9.31 -12.98 -7.98
CA PRO A 26 -8.97 -11.76 -7.25
C PRO A 26 -9.70 -10.51 -7.75
N SER A 27 -9.86 -10.38 -9.08
CA SER A 27 -10.56 -9.24 -9.66
C SER A 27 -12.05 -9.19 -9.34
N VAL A 28 -12.71 -10.36 -9.26
CA VAL A 28 -14.14 -10.46 -8.93
C VAL A 28 -14.32 -10.19 -7.45
N VAL A 29 -13.54 -10.85 -6.60
CA VAL A 29 -13.58 -10.70 -5.14
C VAL A 29 -13.37 -9.24 -4.73
N LEU A 30 -12.33 -8.58 -5.23
CA LEU A 30 -12.05 -7.17 -4.93
C LEU A 30 -13.17 -6.23 -5.45
N SER A 31 -13.77 -6.56 -6.60
CA SER A 31 -14.89 -5.77 -7.14
C SER A 31 -16.17 -5.92 -6.33
N VAL A 32 -16.51 -7.14 -5.91
CA VAL A 32 -17.70 -7.45 -5.09
C VAL A 32 -17.56 -6.82 -3.71
N THR A 33 -16.39 -6.92 -3.08
CA THR A 33 -16.16 -6.33 -1.75
C THR A 33 -16.13 -4.80 -1.77
N SER A 34 -15.69 -4.17 -2.86
CA SER A 34 -15.82 -2.72 -3.06
C SER A 34 -17.29 -2.28 -3.17
N LEU A 35 -18.13 -3.10 -3.83
CA LEU A 35 -19.57 -2.87 -3.93
C LEU A 35 -20.24 -3.03 -2.55
N ALA A 36 -19.91 -4.08 -1.82
CA ALA A 36 -20.38 -4.34 -0.47
C ALA A 36 -20.02 -3.19 0.49
N HIS A 37 -18.81 -2.64 0.39
CA HIS A 37 -18.40 -1.48 1.16
C HIS A 37 -19.29 -0.26 0.87
N THR A 38 -19.54 0.03 -0.41
CA THR A 38 -20.41 1.15 -0.81
C THR A 38 -21.83 0.97 -0.29
N TYR A 39 -22.35 -0.26 -0.32
CA TYR A 39 -23.63 -0.63 0.28
C TYR A 39 -23.66 -0.39 1.79
N CYS A 40 -22.56 -0.75 2.49
CA CYS A 40 -22.42 -0.61 3.93
C CYS A 40 -22.31 0.84 4.41
N ILE A 41 -21.60 1.72 3.70
CA ILE A 41 -21.51 3.15 4.07
C ILE A 41 -22.90 3.81 4.07
N GLN A 42 -23.80 3.38 3.18
CA GLN A 42 -25.13 3.97 3.03
C GLN A 42 -26.14 3.47 4.05
N ARG A 43 -25.83 2.41 4.81
CA ARG A 43 -26.78 1.71 5.68
C ARG A 43 -26.12 1.32 7.01
N LYS A 44 -26.59 1.90 8.12
CA LYS A 44 -26.03 1.69 9.47
C LYS A 44 -25.92 0.22 9.91
N ASN A 45 -26.85 -0.65 9.48
CA ASN A 45 -26.82 -2.08 9.80
C ASN A 45 -26.73 -2.92 8.52
N CYS A 46 -25.63 -2.80 7.79
CA CYS A 46 -25.49 -3.53 6.53
C CYS A 46 -25.31 -5.05 6.72
N ILE A 47 -24.70 -5.50 7.81
CA ILE A 47 -24.55 -6.92 8.16
C ILE A 47 -25.91 -7.59 8.38
N GLY A 48 -26.96 -6.83 8.72
CA GLY A 48 -28.32 -7.35 8.80
C GLY A 48 -28.91 -7.81 7.47
N ASN A 49 -28.31 -7.47 6.32
CA ASN A 49 -28.72 -7.98 5.01
C ASN A 49 -28.09 -9.36 4.75
N SER A 50 -28.92 -10.32 4.30
CA SER A 50 -28.52 -11.70 4.05
C SER A 50 -27.35 -11.82 3.06
N ALA A 51 -27.40 -11.12 1.93
CA ALA A 51 -26.35 -11.17 0.93
C ALA A 51 -25.02 -10.65 1.46
N ILE A 52 -25.03 -9.52 2.19
CA ILE A 52 -23.81 -8.96 2.80
C ILE A 52 -23.24 -9.94 3.83
N TYR A 53 -24.08 -10.47 4.72
CA TYR A 53 -23.66 -11.46 5.71
C TYR A 53 -23.01 -12.67 5.03
N SER A 54 -23.65 -13.24 3.99
CA SER A 54 -23.13 -14.40 3.26
C SER A 54 -21.85 -14.10 2.48
N ILE A 55 -21.67 -12.89 1.94
CA ILE A 55 -20.41 -12.48 1.30
C ILE A 55 -19.28 -12.45 2.33
N VAL A 56 -19.51 -11.84 3.49
CA VAL A 56 -18.52 -11.77 4.58
C VAL A 56 -18.18 -13.19 5.07
N GLU A 57 -19.19 -13.97 5.43
CA GLU A 57 -19.03 -15.34 5.92
C GLU A 57 -18.31 -16.25 4.91
N TYR A 58 -18.59 -16.12 3.61
CA TYR A 58 -17.87 -16.85 2.57
C TYR A 58 -16.37 -16.53 2.59
N LEU A 59 -16.00 -15.26 2.64
CA LEU A 59 -14.59 -14.83 2.63
C LEU A 59 -13.87 -15.23 3.91
N GLU A 60 -14.53 -15.14 5.05
CA GLU A 60 -14.01 -15.57 6.35
C GLU A 60 -13.72 -17.07 6.37
N ASN A 61 -14.68 -17.89 5.92
CA ASN A 61 -14.49 -19.33 5.82
C ASN A 61 -13.38 -19.69 4.82
N TYR A 62 -13.35 -19.03 3.66
CA TYR A 62 -12.32 -19.23 2.65
C TYR A 62 -10.92 -18.90 3.21
N LEU A 63 -10.77 -17.79 3.95
CA LEU A 63 -9.51 -17.45 4.61
C LEU A 63 -9.05 -18.57 5.58
N LEU A 64 -9.96 -19.06 6.41
CA LEU A 64 -9.65 -20.12 7.39
C LEU A 64 -9.30 -21.44 6.72
N GLU A 65 -9.90 -21.77 5.58
CA GLU A 65 -9.57 -22.96 4.79
C GLU A 65 -8.17 -22.85 4.18
N GLU A 66 -7.84 -21.71 3.56
CA GLU A 66 -6.51 -21.47 2.99
C GLU A 66 -5.42 -21.50 4.07
N LEU A 67 -5.66 -20.92 5.25
CA LEU A 67 -4.72 -20.93 6.37
C LEU A 67 -4.50 -22.32 7.00
N LYS A 68 -5.42 -23.27 6.80
CA LYS A 68 -5.28 -24.66 7.30
C LYS A 68 -4.42 -25.54 6.39
N LYS A 69 -4.12 -25.10 5.17
CA LYS A 69 -3.29 -25.88 4.24
C LYS A 69 -1.87 -26.02 4.82
N LYS A 70 -1.30 -27.23 4.70
CA LYS A 70 0.01 -27.56 5.27
C LYS A 70 1.17 -26.84 4.59
N GLU A 71 1.04 -26.60 3.29
CA GLU A 71 2.02 -25.86 2.49
C GLU A 71 1.34 -24.62 1.95
N LEU A 72 1.93 -23.46 2.27
CA LEU A 72 1.55 -22.18 1.69
C LEU A 72 2.30 -22.03 0.38
N ASP A 73 1.82 -22.73 -0.65
CA ASP A 73 2.30 -22.51 -2.01
C ASP A 73 1.93 -21.08 -2.47
N ARG A 74 2.45 -20.69 -3.64
CA ARG A 74 2.24 -19.34 -4.16
C ARG A 74 0.75 -19.00 -4.29
N GLU A 75 -0.04 -19.93 -4.83
CA GLU A 75 -1.46 -19.72 -5.07
C GLU A 75 -2.21 -19.53 -3.74
N THR A 76 -1.95 -20.39 -2.75
CA THR A 76 -2.51 -20.28 -1.40
C THR A 76 -2.13 -18.95 -0.75
N HIS A 77 -0.87 -18.54 -0.86
CA HIS A 77 -0.41 -17.25 -0.34
C HIS A 77 -1.15 -16.08 -0.99
N ASP A 78 -1.26 -16.07 -2.32
CA ASP A 78 -1.98 -15.03 -3.07
C ASP A 78 -3.47 -14.99 -2.70
N ASN A 79 -4.10 -16.16 -2.54
CA ASN A 79 -5.49 -16.28 -2.12
C ASN A 79 -5.73 -15.73 -0.71
N ILE A 80 -4.84 -16.02 0.25
CA ILE A 80 -4.87 -15.44 1.61
C ILE A 80 -4.78 -13.92 1.54
N MET A 81 -3.79 -13.40 0.81
CA MET A 81 -3.56 -11.95 0.68
C MET A 81 -4.76 -11.23 0.07
N VAL A 82 -5.33 -11.77 -1.00
CA VAL A 82 -6.52 -11.22 -1.66
C VAL A 82 -7.73 -11.26 -0.73
N THR A 83 -7.91 -12.35 0.03
CA THR A 83 -9.04 -12.51 0.94
C THR A 83 -8.97 -11.54 2.12
N LEU A 84 -7.79 -11.36 2.73
CA LEU A 84 -7.57 -10.33 3.76
C LEU A 84 -7.85 -8.92 3.22
N LYS A 85 -7.38 -8.61 2.01
CA LYS A 85 -7.66 -7.34 1.33
C LYS A 85 -9.15 -7.15 1.02
N ALA A 86 -9.85 -8.22 0.69
CA ALA A 86 -11.28 -8.23 0.43
C ALA A 86 -12.08 -7.94 1.72
N LEU A 87 -11.76 -8.60 2.83
CA LEU A 87 -12.38 -8.31 4.14
C LEU A 87 -12.09 -6.86 4.58
N SER A 88 -10.84 -6.43 4.41
CA SER A 88 -10.41 -5.04 4.64
C SER A 88 -11.16 -4.04 3.75
N ASN A 89 -11.59 -4.43 2.54
CA ASN A 89 -12.44 -3.61 1.68
C ASN A 89 -13.86 -3.49 2.26
N ILE A 90 -14.52 -4.59 2.63
CA ILE A 90 -15.89 -4.51 3.13
C ILE A 90 -15.95 -3.61 4.36
N GLY A 91 -15.00 -3.79 5.30
CA GLY A 91 -15.01 -3.10 6.59
C GLY A 91 -16.08 -3.66 7.53
N ALA A 92 -16.40 -4.94 7.39
CA ALA A 92 -17.32 -5.67 8.24
C ALA A 92 -16.82 -7.11 8.39
N ILE A 93 -17.01 -7.69 9.58
CA ILE A 93 -16.68 -9.08 9.92
C ILE A 93 -17.84 -9.68 10.73
N THR A 94 -17.99 -11.00 10.72
CA THR A 94 -18.97 -11.69 11.57
C THR A 94 -18.55 -11.70 13.03
N GLU A 95 -19.52 -11.96 13.91
CA GLU A 95 -19.27 -12.06 15.34
C GLU A 95 -18.28 -13.20 15.64
N GLY A 96 -17.22 -12.89 16.39
CA GLY A 96 -16.20 -13.86 16.78
C GLY A 96 -15.03 -13.99 15.79
N PHE A 97 -15.17 -13.57 14.53
CA PHE A 97 -14.08 -13.66 13.55
C PHE A 97 -12.85 -12.81 13.92
N GLN A 98 -13.06 -11.74 14.68
CA GLN A 98 -11.98 -10.93 15.26
C GLN A 98 -10.94 -11.77 16.00
N VAL A 99 -11.38 -12.81 16.72
CA VAL A 99 -10.48 -13.70 17.47
C VAL A 99 -9.59 -14.50 16.52
N GLU A 100 -10.12 -14.92 15.36
CA GLU A 100 -9.32 -15.61 14.34
C GLU A 100 -8.30 -14.66 13.70
N LEU A 101 -8.68 -13.40 13.42
CA LEU A 101 -7.72 -12.40 12.93
C LEU A 101 -6.58 -12.15 13.93
N PHE A 102 -6.87 -12.10 15.24
CA PHE A 102 -5.82 -12.00 16.25
C PHE A 102 -4.86 -13.19 16.23
N LYS A 103 -5.36 -14.42 16.04
CA LYS A 103 -4.49 -15.60 15.87
C LYS A 103 -3.61 -15.49 14.64
N VAL A 104 -4.12 -14.95 13.53
CA VAL A 104 -3.31 -14.71 12.32
C VAL A 104 -2.20 -13.70 12.61
N ILE A 105 -2.52 -12.59 13.28
CA ILE A 105 -1.54 -11.54 13.63
C ILE A 105 -0.46 -12.09 14.57
N GLU A 106 -0.83 -12.90 15.57
CA GLU A 106 0.09 -13.43 16.58
C GLU A 106 0.90 -14.65 16.12
N ASN A 107 0.55 -15.28 15.00
CA ASN A 107 1.24 -16.46 14.51
C ASN A 107 2.55 -16.10 13.81
N SER A 108 3.66 -16.15 14.56
CA SER A 108 5.03 -15.89 14.06
C SER A 108 5.53 -16.89 13.00
N ASN A 109 4.82 -17.99 12.75
CA ASN A 109 5.15 -18.93 11.67
C ASN A 109 4.59 -18.49 10.31
N LEU A 110 3.68 -17.51 10.27
CA LEU A 110 3.16 -16.96 9.03
C LEU A 110 4.09 -15.88 8.47
N ASP A 111 4.03 -15.70 7.16
CA ASP A 111 4.71 -14.60 6.48
C ASP A 111 4.32 -13.25 7.11
N VAL A 112 5.31 -12.37 7.31
CA VAL A 112 5.10 -11.06 7.94
C VAL A 112 4.12 -10.21 7.12
N GLY A 113 4.13 -10.33 5.79
CA GLY A 113 3.18 -9.65 4.91
C GLY A 113 1.73 -10.09 5.13
N ILE A 114 1.48 -11.39 5.36
CA ILE A 114 0.14 -11.91 5.73
C ILE A 114 -0.29 -11.32 7.07
N ARG A 115 0.61 -11.32 8.06
CA ARG A 115 0.33 -10.77 9.40
C ARG A 115 0.03 -9.26 9.34
N VAL A 116 0.77 -8.48 8.53
CA VAL A 116 0.48 -7.06 8.27
C VAL A 116 -0.88 -6.89 7.61
N ALA A 117 -1.21 -7.69 6.58
CA ALA A 117 -2.52 -7.62 5.92
C ALA A 117 -3.69 -7.97 6.86
N ALA A 118 -3.47 -8.85 7.83
CA ALA A 118 -4.43 -9.13 8.89
C ALA A 118 -4.63 -7.91 9.81
N VAL A 119 -3.58 -7.19 10.20
CA VAL A 119 -3.69 -5.90 10.90
C VAL A 119 -4.47 -4.88 10.05
N GLU A 120 -4.19 -4.79 8.75
CA GLU A 120 -4.88 -3.87 7.83
C GLU A 120 -6.38 -4.19 7.64
N THR A 121 -6.84 -5.40 8.00
CA THR A 121 -8.27 -5.76 7.96
C THR A 121 -9.09 -4.89 8.92
N PHE A 122 -8.46 -4.39 10.00
CA PHE A 122 -9.12 -3.54 10.98
C PHE A 122 -9.31 -2.10 10.53
N ARG A 123 -8.71 -1.65 9.41
CA ARG A 123 -8.68 -0.23 8.99
C ARG A 123 -10.04 0.46 8.83
N ARG A 124 -11.12 -0.31 8.69
CA ARG A 124 -12.51 0.17 8.56
C ARG A 124 -13.43 -0.34 9.68
N LEU A 125 -12.92 -1.20 10.57
CA LEU A 125 -13.63 -1.67 11.75
C LEU A 125 -13.53 -0.63 12.89
N PRO A 126 -14.45 -0.65 13.88
CA PRO A 126 -14.32 0.16 15.09
C PRO A 126 -12.96 -0.04 15.76
N CYS A 127 -12.25 1.05 15.93
CA CYS A 127 -10.88 1.09 16.46
C CYS A 127 -10.85 1.05 18.00
N GLU A 128 -11.87 1.59 18.66
CA GLU A 128 -11.94 1.72 20.12
C GLU A 128 -11.94 0.35 20.80
N GLU A 129 -12.59 -0.62 20.16
CA GLU A 129 -12.68 -2.01 20.65
C GLU A 129 -11.33 -2.75 20.58
N THR A 130 -10.41 -2.28 19.74
CA THR A 130 -9.12 -2.94 19.45
C THR A 130 -7.90 -2.10 19.83
N GLU A 131 -8.10 -0.88 20.37
CA GLU A 131 -7.05 0.06 20.76
C GLU A 131 -6.01 -0.62 21.68
N SER A 132 -6.47 -1.21 22.78
CA SER A 132 -5.60 -1.84 23.78
C SER A 132 -4.80 -3.03 23.23
N TYR A 133 -5.37 -3.77 22.27
CA TYR A 133 -4.71 -4.89 21.61
C TYR A 133 -3.54 -4.39 20.73
N PHE A 134 -3.79 -3.39 19.88
CA PHE A 134 -2.76 -2.85 19.01
C PHE A 134 -1.71 -2.03 19.76
N GLU A 135 -2.07 -1.35 20.85
CA GLU A 135 -1.10 -0.67 21.71
C GLU A 135 -0.10 -1.67 22.31
N ARG A 136 -0.58 -2.84 22.76
CA ARG A 136 0.30 -3.91 23.28
C ARG A 136 1.28 -4.41 22.23
N ILE A 137 0.82 -4.62 20.99
CA ILE A 137 1.69 -5.04 19.88
C ILE A 137 2.73 -3.96 19.57
N PHE A 138 2.31 -2.70 19.47
CA PHE A 138 3.20 -1.58 19.21
C PHE A 138 4.34 -1.50 20.24
N ARG A 139 4.04 -1.72 21.52
CA ARG A 139 5.00 -1.67 22.63
C ARG A 139 5.87 -2.93 22.78
N ASN A 140 5.54 -4.02 22.09
CA ASN A 140 6.30 -5.26 22.20
C ASN A 140 7.59 -5.20 21.37
N HIS A 141 8.75 -5.04 22.02
CA HIS A 141 10.04 -4.94 21.32
C HIS A 141 10.50 -6.25 20.67
N ASP A 142 9.94 -7.40 21.08
CA ASP A 142 10.26 -8.71 20.51
C ASP A 142 9.50 -8.97 19.19
N GLU A 143 8.54 -8.12 18.85
CA GLU A 143 7.75 -8.24 17.63
C GLU A 143 8.44 -7.59 16.41
N GLU A 144 8.14 -8.12 15.22
CA GLU A 144 8.64 -7.61 13.95
C GLU A 144 8.31 -6.12 13.74
N SER A 145 9.30 -5.36 13.26
CA SER A 145 9.15 -3.91 13.09
C SER A 145 7.98 -3.53 12.19
N GLU A 146 7.70 -4.33 11.14
CA GLU A 146 6.57 -4.11 10.24
C GLU A 146 5.21 -4.23 10.95
N ILE A 147 5.09 -5.22 11.85
CA ILE A 147 3.86 -5.46 12.63
C ILE A 147 3.67 -4.37 13.69
N ARG A 148 4.74 -3.98 14.37
CA ARG A 148 4.70 -2.88 15.34
C ARG A 148 4.29 -1.56 14.68
N ILE A 149 4.82 -1.27 13.49
CA ILE A 149 4.44 -0.08 12.71
C ILE A 149 2.99 -0.17 12.21
N ALA A 150 2.54 -1.33 11.74
CA ALA A 150 1.14 -1.52 11.34
C ALA A 150 0.18 -1.32 12.51
N ALA A 151 0.51 -1.85 13.70
CA ALA A 151 -0.26 -1.66 14.93
C ALA A 151 -0.28 -0.20 15.37
N TYR A 152 0.86 0.50 15.28
CA TYR A 152 0.93 1.95 15.49
C TYR A 152 -0.05 2.71 14.57
N LEU A 153 -0.08 2.38 13.27
CA LEU A 153 -1.02 3.01 12.35
C LEU A 153 -2.49 2.72 12.69
N GLN A 154 -2.81 1.55 13.29
CA GLN A 154 -4.16 1.27 13.76
C GLN A 154 -4.56 2.13 14.97
N ILE A 155 -3.70 2.25 15.99
CA ILE A 155 -4.01 3.07 17.16
C ILE A 155 -4.11 4.57 16.82
N MET A 156 -3.36 5.04 15.81
CA MET A 156 -3.42 6.44 15.35
C MET A 156 -4.78 6.85 14.77
N ARG A 157 -5.66 5.89 14.44
CA ARG A 157 -7.01 6.19 13.92
C ARG A 157 -7.92 6.80 14.97
N CYS A 158 -7.72 6.44 16.24
CA CYS A 158 -8.63 6.80 17.34
C CYS A 158 -7.83 7.35 18.52
N LEU A 159 -7.07 8.37 18.15
CA LEU A 159 -6.10 8.99 19.02
C LEU A 159 -6.80 9.77 20.13
N ASN A 160 -6.37 9.53 21.37
CA ASN A 160 -6.80 10.28 22.54
C ASN A 160 -5.59 10.74 23.35
N TYR A 161 -5.80 11.63 24.31
CA TYR A 161 -4.71 12.21 25.11
C TYR A 161 -3.87 11.15 25.86
N LEU A 162 -4.50 10.07 26.35
CA LEU A 162 -3.80 9.01 27.07
C LEU A 162 -2.92 8.19 26.12
N LEU A 163 -3.46 7.83 24.95
CA LEU A 163 -2.76 7.06 23.93
C LEU A 163 -1.52 7.82 23.42
N ILE A 164 -1.62 9.13 23.19
CA ILE A 164 -0.47 9.93 22.77
C ILE A 164 0.62 9.95 23.84
N ARG A 165 0.25 10.08 25.12
CA ARG A 165 1.22 9.99 26.22
C ARG A 165 1.89 8.62 26.26
N SER A 166 1.15 7.55 25.98
CA SER A 166 1.70 6.20 25.87
C SER A 166 2.67 6.08 24.69
N ILE A 167 2.32 6.62 23.52
CA ILE A 167 3.19 6.65 22.32
C ILE A 167 4.48 7.41 22.62
N ARG A 168 4.39 8.59 23.24
CA ARG A 168 5.54 9.37 23.67
C ARG A 168 6.45 8.58 24.61
N HIS A 169 5.90 7.99 25.66
CA HIS A 169 6.69 7.20 26.59
C HIS A 169 7.36 6.00 25.90
N SER A 170 6.64 5.34 24.98
CA SER A 170 7.21 4.26 24.16
C SER A 170 8.38 4.75 23.32
N LEU A 171 8.31 5.95 22.73
CA LEU A 171 9.42 6.55 21.98
C LEU A 171 10.64 6.90 22.84
N GLU A 172 10.47 7.26 24.11
CA GLU A 172 11.58 7.60 25.01
C GLU A 172 12.49 6.38 25.25
N VAL A 173 11.89 5.19 25.35
CA VAL A 173 12.58 3.92 25.62
C VAL A 173 12.77 3.06 24.36
N GLU A 174 12.39 3.55 23.17
CA GLU A 174 12.52 2.78 21.93
C GLU A 174 13.99 2.61 21.54
N GLU A 175 14.35 1.37 21.22
CA GLU A 175 15.71 0.96 20.82
C GLU A 175 15.77 0.58 19.33
N VAL A 176 14.63 0.19 18.75
CA VAL A 176 14.52 -0.20 17.35
C VAL A 176 14.36 1.04 16.48
N ASN A 177 15.45 1.44 15.82
CA ASN A 177 15.46 2.62 14.96
C ASN A 177 14.40 2.60 13.84
N GLN A 178 13.99 1.41 13.37
CA GLN A 178 12.94 1.31 12.35
C GLN A 178 11.60 1.84 12.86
N VAL A 179 11.16 1.35 14.02
CA VAL A 179 9.90 1.79 14.64
C VAL A 179 10.01 3.25 15.08
N GLY A 180 11.07 3.60 15.82
CA GLY A 180 11.25 4.94 16.35
C GLY A 180 11.34 6.03 15.27
N SER A 181 12.06 5.79 14.17
CA SER A 181 12.16 6.75 13.05
C SER A 181 10.82 6.92 12.32
N PHE A 182 10.10 5.82 12.08
CA PHE A 182 8.79 5.89 11.44
C PHE A 182 7.78 6.68 12.28
N VAL A 183 7.65 6.31 13.56
CA VAL A 183 6.70 6.97 14.47
C VAL A 183 7.04 8.45 14.63
N TRP A 184 8.31 8.78 14.87
CA TRP A 184 8.75 10.17 15.03
C TRP A 184 8.47 11.01 13.79
N THR A 185 8.76 10.49 12.59
CA THR A 185 8.51 11.21 11.33
C THR A 185 7.02 11.37 11.05
N HIS A 186 6.21 10.33 11.32
CA HIS A 186 4.76 10.41 11.19
C HIS A 186 4.16 11.47 12.11
N LEU A 187 4.49 11.48 13.41
CA LEU A 187 4.00 12.50 14.34
C LEU A 187 4.43 13.92 13.95
N HIS A 188 5.68 14.08 13.51
CA HIS A 188 6.20 15.39 13.09
C HIS A 188 5.54 15.90 11.81
N ASN A 189 5.22 15.01 10.88
CA ASN A 189 4.49 15.35 9.66
C ASN A 189 3.03 15.70 9.95
N LEU A 190 2.37 14.98 10.87
CA LEU A 190 1.01 15.33 11.32
C LEU A 190 0.95 16.73 11.94
N LEU A 191 1.93 17.07 12.79
CA LEU A 191 2.08 18.42 13.37
C LEU A 191 2.25 19.54 12.33
N LYS A 192 2.84 19.22 11.17
CA LYS A 192 3.15 20.19 10.11
C LYS A 192 2.14 20.22 8.96
N SER A 193 1.22 19.28 8.93
CA SER A 193 0.29 19.10 7.82
C SER A 193 -0.62 20.32 7.67
N ALA A 194 -0.87 20.73 6.43
CA ALA A 194 -1.81 21.79 6.09
C ALA A 194 -3.26 21.28 5.93
N VAL A 195 -3.53 20.00 6.20
CA VAL A 195 -4.84 19.38 6.04
C VAL A 195 -5.77 19.76 7.22
N PRO A 196 -6.93 20.39 6.97
CA PRO A 196 -7.83 20.84 8.05
C PRO A 196 -8.37 19.72 8.95
N SER A 197 -8.62 18.54 8.39
CA SER A 197 -9.11 17.38 9.16
C SER A 197 -8.10 16.85 10.19
N ARG A 198 -6.85 17.33 10.17
CA ARG A 198 -5.80 16.94 11.13
C ARG A 198 -5.63 17.92 12.30
N VAL A 199 -6.38 19.02 12.35
CA VAL A 199 -6.25 20.05 13.40
C VAL A 199 -6.47 19.49 14.80
N GLU A 200 -7.40 18.54 14.98
CA GLU A 200 -7.63 17.88 16.27
C GLU A 200 -6.39 17.12 16.74
N ILE A 201 -5.80 16.31 15.86
CA ILE A 201 -4.57 15.56 16.14
C ILE A 201 -3.41 16.52 16.42
N GLN A 202 -3.28 17.61 15.65
CA GLN A 202 -2.27 18.64 15.88
C GLN A 202 -2.40 19.28 17.26
N SER A 203 -3.63 19.58 17.70
CA SER A 203 -3.88 20.11 19.03
C SER A 203 -3.41 19.14 20.11
N LEU A 204 -3.69 17.84 19.95
CA LEU A 204 -3.27 16.84 20.92
C LEU A 204 -1.73 16.62 20.95
N LEU A 205 -1.05 16.86 19.82
CA LEU A 205 0.39 16.74 19.69
C LEU A 205 1.16 18.02 20.08
N SER A 206 0.49 19.19 20.09
CA SER A 206 1.12 20.50 20.31
C SER A 206 1.74 20.67 21.71
N ASP A 207 1.19 19.98 22.70
CA ASP A 207 1.67 20.02 24.09
C ASP A 207 2.84 19.06 24.36
N ILE A 208 3.38 18.43 23.29
CA ILE A 208 4.34 17.33 23.42
C ILE A 208 5.64 17.68 22.72
N ASP A 209 6.65 17.93 23.53
CA ASP A 209 8.04 17.86 23.07
C ASP A 209 8.35 16.42 22.64
N LEU A 210 8.54 16.20 21.34
CA LEU A 210 9.00 14.92 20.79
C LEU A 210 10.46 14.70 21.21
N VAL A 211 10.63 14.08 22.38
CA VAL A 211 11.84 14.11 23.23
C VAL A 211 13.11 13.57 22.57
N ARG A 212 13.02 12.61 21.63
CA ARG A 212 14.20 11.95 21.04
C ARG A 212 14.24 12.09 19.52
N LYS A 213 15.32 12.69 19.02
CA LYS A 213 15.60 12.75 17.59
C LYS A 213 16.08 11.38 17.10
N PHE A 214 15.20 10.64 16.44
CA PHE A 214 15.59 9.46 15.68
C PHE A 214 16.36 9.86 14.41
N SER A 215 17.12 8.92 13.86
CA SER A 215 17.93 9.19 12.67
C SER A 215 17.06 9.34 11.43
N ASN A 216 17.03 10.54 10.84
CA ASN A 216 16.32 10.83 9.59
C ASN A 216 17.04 10.32 8.32
N ASP A 217 17.78 9.21 8.38
CA ASP A 217 18.40 8.66 7.18
C ASP A 217 17.39 7.80 6.42
N ILE A 218 16.73 8.44 5.46
CA ILE A 218 15.68 7.86 4.59
C ILE A 218 16.13 6.61 3.81
N ARG A 219 17.43 6.35 3.74
CA ARG A 219 18.00 5.22 2.98
C ARG A 219 18.09 3.95 3.80
N LYS A 220 17.94 4.04 5.12
CA LYS A 220 18.18 2.93 6.05
C LYS A 220 17.01 2.70 7.00
N TYR A 221 16.37 3.79 7.43
CA TYR A 221 15.33 3.71 8.44
C TYR A 221 13.95 3.96 7.85
N SER A 222 12.96 3.26 8.40
CA SER A 222 11.56 3.49 8.07
C SER A 222 11.19 4.96 8.27
N HIS A 223 10.39 5.49 7.35
CA HIS A 223 10.09 6.90 7.27
C HIS A 223 8.67 7.12 6.76
N ASN A 224 7.97 8.07 7.36
CA ASN A 224 6.77 8.67 6.81
C ASN A 224 7.14 10.00 6.12
N PHE A 225 6.60 10.23 4.94
CA PHE A 225 6.69 11.48 4.21
C PHE A 225 5.28 12.02 4.02
N GLU A 226 5.12 13.32 4.19
CA GLU A 226 3.86 14.01 3.95
C GLU A 226 4.15 15.31 3.24
N GLY A 227 3.28 15.68 2.31
CA GLY A 227 3.22 17.02 1.77
C GLY A 227 1.79 17.39 1.50
N SER A 228 1.39 18.57 1.96
CA SER A 228 0.03 19.08 1.86
C SER A 228 0.00 20.56 1.48
N THR A 229 -1.06 20.94 0.78
CA THR A 229 -1.41 22.32 0.50
C THR A 229 -2.91 22.48 0.65
N TYR A 230 -3.35 23.58 1.25
CA TYR A 230 -4.77 23.90 1.40
C TYR A 230 -4.99 25.38 1.10
N PHE A 231 -6.06 25.68 0.37
CA PHE A 231 -6.47 27.02 -0.05
C PHE A 231 -7.78 27.37 0.64
N ASP A 232 -7.68 28.13 1.73
CA ASP A 232 -8.83 28.51 2.57
C ASP A 232 -9.91 29.27 1.78
N GLU A 233 -9.52 30.13 0.83
CA GLU A 233 -10.48 30.91 0.03
C GLU A 233 -11.40 30.05 -0.83
N TYR A 234 -10.93 28.86 -1.23
CA TYR A 234 -11.66 27.95 -2.11
C TYR A 234 -12.17 26.70 -1.39
N ASN A 235 -11.85 26.56 -0.08
CA ASN A 235 -12.08 25.34 0.69
C ASN A 235 -11.63 24.07 -0.05
N CYS A 236 -10.43 24.13 -0.63
CA CYS A 236 -9.87 22.99 -1.36
C CYS A 236 -8.39 22.81 -1.07
N GLY A 237 -7.94 21.57 -1.09
CA GLY A 237 -6.54 21.22 -0.87
C GLY A 237 -6.21 19.85 -1.43
N GLY A 238 -4.93 19.54 -1.38
CA GLY A 238 -4.43 18.23 -1.77
C GLY A 238 -3.23 17.87 -0.94
N ASN A 239 -3.11 16.59 -0.64
CA ASN A 239 -1.98 16.04 0.07
C ASN A 239 -1.56 14.70 -0.51
N TYR A 240 -0.29 14.40 -0.30
CA TYR A 240 0.24 13.05 -0.47
C TYR A 240 0.86 12.60 0.84
N GLU A 241 0.79 11.29 1.06
CA GLU A 241 1.46 10.62 2.17
C GLU A 241 2.18 9.40 1.64
N SER A 242 3.40 9.17 2.10
CA SER A 242 4.18 8.01 1.71
C SER A 242 4.84 7.35 2.91
N ASN A 243 4.62 6.05 3.05
CA ASN A 243 5.22 5.23 4.08
C ASN A 243 6.27 4.33 3.44
N VAL A 244 7.52 4.41 3.90
CA VAL A 244 8.60 3.51 3.50
C VAL A 244 9.02 2.71 4.72
N ILE A 245 8.86 1.40 4.66
CA ILE A 245 9.07 0.51 5.80
C ILE A 245 10.28 -0.38 5.53
N PHE A 246 11.26 -0.29 6.41
CA PHE A 246 12.39 -1.20 6.52
C PHE A 246 12.18 -2.14 7.70
N SER A 247 12.74 -3.35 7.57
CA SER A 247 12.84 -4.30 8.68
C SER A 247 14.26 -4.29 9.26
N THR A 248 14.45 -4.83 10.45
CA THR A 248 15.78 -5.07 11.04
C THR A 248 16.54 -6.17 10.30
N SER A 249 15.83 -7.04 9.57
CA SER A 249 16.41 -8.17 8.81
C SER A 249 16.85 -7.82 7.39
N SER A 250 16.59 -6.59 6.91
CA SER A 250 16.92 -6.17 5.54
C SER A 250 17.38 -4.72 5.46
N TYR A 251 18.36 -4.45 4.59
CA TYR A 251 18.77 -3.09 4.24
C TYR A 251 18.00 -2.53 3.02
N VAL A 252 17.07 -3.31 2.47
CA VAL A 252 16.16 -2.89 1.40
C VAL A 252 14.81 -2.60 2.05
N PRO A 253 14.08 -1.54 1.62
CA PRO A 253 12.71 -1.34 2.08
C PRO A 253 11.88 -2.59 1.77
N LYS A 254 11.20 -3.12 2.79
CA LYS A 254 10.28 -4.25 2.65
C LYS A 254 8.99 -3.81 1.97
N SER A 255 8.51 -2.62 2.28
CA SER A 255 7.33 -2.06 1.63
C SER A 255 7.39 -0.54 1.46
N ALA A 256 6.67 -0.06 0.47
CA ALA A 256 6.46 1.35 0.22
C ALA A 256 4.99 1.58 -0.16
N MET A 257 4.41 2.66 0.34
CA MET A 257 3.06 3.09 0.03
C MET A 257 3.08 4.56 -0.37
N LEU A 258 2.23 4.94 -1.34
CA LEU A 258 1.92 6.31 -1.70
C LEU A 258 0.40 6.48 -1.72
N ASN A 259 -0.10 7.39 -0.90
CA ASN A 259 -1.50 7.77 -0.79
C ASN A 259 -1.67 9.20 -1.29
N LEU A 260 -2.67 9.42 -2.15
CA LEU A 260 -3.07 10.73 -2.65
C LEU A 260 -4.48 11.04 -2.19
N THR A 261 -4.63 12.16 -1.50
CA THR A 261 -5.90 12.61 -0.94
C THR A 261 -6.15 14.06 -1.36
N VAL A 262 -7.43 14.38 -1.55
CA VAL A 262 -7.89 15.72 -1.92
C VAL A 262 -8.98 16.14 -0.95
N ASP A 263 -8.86 17.35 -0.45
CA ASP A 263 -9.84 17.97 0.45
C ASP A 263 -10.71 18.93 -0.35
N LEU A 264 -12.03 18.76 -0.31
CA LEU A 264 -13.00 19.61 -0.99
C LEU A 264 -14.17 19.90 -0.07
N PHE A 265 -14.44 21.19 0.17
CA PHE A 265 -15.61 21.65 0.93
C PHE A 265 -15.73 21.02 2.34
N GLY A 266 -14.59 20.76 2.98
CA GLY A 266 -14.53 20.19 4.33
C GLY A 266 -14.47 18.66 4.39
N GLU A 267 -14.52 17.97 3.25
CA GLU A 267 -14.45 16.51 3.15
C GLU A 267 -13.10 16.07 2.56
N SER A 268 -12.47 15.03 3.16
CA SER A 268 -11.23 14.43 2.68
C SER A 268 -11.51 13.17 1.86
N ILE A 269 -11.12 13.16 0.59
CA ILE A 269 -11.34 12.04 -0.34
C ILE A 269 -10.01 11.42 -0.74
N ASN A 270 -9.81 10.15 -0.36
CA ASN A 270 -8.70 9.35 -0.87
C ASN A 270 -8.93 9.06 -2.37
N LEU A 271 -8.07 9.56 -3.25
CA LEU A 271 -8.23 9.33 -4.69
C LEU A 271 -7.55 8.03 -5.12
N LEU A 272 -6.33 7.84 -4.64
CA LEU A 272 -5.43 6.79 -5.12
C LEU A 272 -4.50 6.35 -4.00
N GLU A 273 -4.29 5.06 -3.88
CA GLU A 273 -3.18 4.50 -3.10
C GLU A 273 -2.46 3.46 -3.94
N VAL A 274 -1.14 3.57 -4.03
CA VAL A 274 -0.28 2.58 -4.65
C VAL A 274 0.61 1.99 -3.57
N TYR A 275 0.61 0.66 -3.48
CA TYR A 275 1.39 -0.08 -2.51
C TYR A 275 2.33 -1.05 -3.22
N GLY A 276 3.55 -1.19 -2.70
CA GLY A 276 4.51 -2.18 -3.16
C GLY A 276 5.18 -2.88 -1.98
N ARG A 277 5.36 -4.19 -2.09
CA ARG A 277 6.21 -5.00 -1.20
C ARG A 277 7.30 -5.66 -2.02
N ALA A 278 8.52 -5.70 -1.49
CA ALA A 278 9.65 -6.35 -2.14
C ALA A 278 10.45 -7.17 -1.12
N GLU A 279 10.83 -8.39 -1.51
CA GLU A 279 11.62 -9.32 -0.71
C GLU A 279 12.67 -10.02 -1.58
N GLY A 280 13.82 -10.40 -1.01
CA GLY A 280 14.86 -11.13 -1.72
C GLY A 280 15.69 -10.28 -2.71
N PHE A 281 15.65 -8.96 -2.58
CA PHE A 281 16.37 -8.03 -3.46
C PHE A 281 17.78 -7.68 -3.00
N GLU A 282 18.17 -8.12 -1.81
CA GLU A 282 19.45 -7.84 -1.16
C GLU A 282 20.61 -8.22 -2.10
N HIS A 283 20.69 -9.48 -2.54
CA HIS A 283 21.75 -9.95 -3.42
C HIS A 283 21.86 -9.16 -4.73
N TYR A 284 20.74 -8.74 -5.31
CA TYR A 284 20.74 -7.94 -6.54
C TYR A 284 21.32 -6.54 -6.30
N LEU A 285 20.94 -5.89 -5.20
CA LEU A 285 21.52 -4.58 -4.84
C LEU A 285 22.99 -4.69 -4.45
N GLU A 286 23.41 -5.75 -3.76
CA GLU A 286 24.81 -6.04 -3.49
C GLU A 286 25.63 -6.24 -4.78
N SER A 287 25.07 -6.92 -5.78
CA SER A 287 25.73 -7.11 -7.08
C SER A 287 25.91 -5.82 -7.89
N LEU A 288 25.06 -4.81 -7.63
CA LEU A 288 25.12 -3.50 -8.29
C LEU A 288 25.93 -2.48 -7.50
N PHE A 289 25.66 -2.37 -6.20
CA PHE A 289 26.14 -1.31 -5.32
C PHE A 289 27.18 -1.77 -4.30
N GLY A 290 27.39 -3.07 -4.13
CA GLY A 290 28.39 -3.63 -3.22
C GLY A 290 29.84 -3.28 -3.62
N PRO A 291 30.82 -3.68 -2.78
CA PRO A 291 32.24 -3.36 -2.99
C PRO A 291 32.82 -3.89 -4.31
N LYS A 292 32.24 -4.97 -4.84
CA LYS A 292 32.61 -5.62 -6.11
C LYS A 292 31.56 -5.43 -7.22
N GLY A 293 30.58 -4.55 -7.02
CA GLY A 293 29.44 -4.39 -7.91
C GLY A 293 29.78 -3.73 -9.25
N SER A 294 28.99 -4.03 -10.28
CA SER A 294 29.26 -3.64 -11.68
C SER A 294 29.04 -2.16 -12.00
N SER A 295 28.43 -1.40 -11.07
CA SER A 295 27.97 -0.05 -11.35
C SER A 295 28.87 1.03 -10.74
N ASN A 296 30.00 1.29 -11.38
CA ASN A 296 30.80 2.50 -11.08
C ASN A 296 30.08 3.77 -11.61
N THR A 297 29.36 3.68 -12.73
CA THR A 297 28.70 4.81 -13.40
C THR A 297 27.38 5.28 -12.77
N VAL A 298 26.62 4.41 -12.09
CA VAL A 298 25.38 4.82 -11.38
C VAL A 298 25.73 5.39 -10.00
N LYS A 299 26.77 4.85 -9.34
CA LYS A 299 27.31 5.39 -8.09
C LYS A 299 27.70 6.86 -8.27
N ASP A 300 28.40 7.20 -9.34
CA ASP A 300 28.83 8.59 -9.56
C ASP A 300 27.65 9.53 -9.85
N ASN A 301 26.68 9.13 -10.68
CA ASN A 301 25.55 9.99 -11.07
C ASN A 301 24.48 10.19 -9.97
N ILE A 302 24.20 9.16 -9.16
CA ILE A 302 23.23 9.25 -8.05
C ILE A 302 23.87 9.99 -6.87
N MET A 303 25.15 9.72 -6.57
CA MET A 303 25.86 10.32 -5.44
C MET A 303 26.24 11.78 -5.69
N GLU A 304 26.41 12.20 -6.96
CA GLU A 304 26.60 13.61 -7.34
C GLU A 304 25.32 14.45 -7.20
N LYS A 305 24.13 13.87 -7.41
CA LYS A 305 22.83 14.56 -7.25
C LYS A 305 22.31 14.59 -5.81
N LEU A 306 22.78 13.69 -4.94
CA LEU A 306 22.42 13.59 -3.51
C LEU A 306 23.42 14.28 -2.57
N ARG A 307 24.10 15.36 -3.02
CA ARG A 307 25.10 16.11 -2.23
C ARG A 307 24.58 16.50 -0.84
N LEU A 308 24.98 15.74 0.18
CA LEU A 308 24.95 16.08 1.60
C LEU A 308 26.39 15.98 2.17
N PRO A 309 26.78 16.87 3.11
CA PRO A 309 28.17 17.03 3.52
C PRO A 309 28.57 15.92 4.47
N ARG A 310 29.18 14.87 3.92
CA ARG A 310 30.22 14.06 4.58
C ARG A 310 30.82 13.10 3.55
N SER A 311 31.81 13.60 2.81
CA SER A 311 32.82 12.75 2.20
C SER A 311 33.60 12.08 3.33
N ILE A 312 33.33 10.81 3.61
CA ILE A 312 34.25 10.00 4.42
C ILE A 312 35.43 9.70 3.51
N SER A 313 36.47 10.52 3.62
CA SER A 313 37.78 10.24 3.05
C SER A 313 38.21 8.85 3.50
N GLY A 314 38.68 8.04 2.55
CA GLY A 314 38.96 6.62 2.71
C GLY A 314 39.73 6.29 3.99
N ASN A 315 39.11 5.49 4.85
CA ASN A 315 39.79 4.80 5.94
C ASN A 315 39.86 3.31 5.59
N GLU A 316 40.93 2.89 4.92
CA GLU A 316 41.20 1.48 4.55
C GLU A 316 41.18 0.54 5.77
N ILE A 317 41.44 1.09 6.96
CA ILE A 317 41.42 0.39 8.25
C ILE A 317 40.00 -0.11 8.58
N ILE A 318 38.96 0.69 8.32
CA ILE A 318 37.56 0.30 8.60
C ILE A 318 37.12 -0.77 7.60
N LYS A 319 37.55 -0.65 6.34
CA LYS A 319 37.24 -1.63 5.29
C LYS A 319 37.83 -3.01 5.60
N SER A 320 39.09 -3.05 6.03
CA SER A 320 39.76 -4.30 6.43
C SER A 320 39.22 -4.94 7.71
N GLN A 321 38.55 -4.17 8.57
CA GLN A 321 37.84 -4.70 9.74
C GLN A 321 36.44 -5.21 9.41
N VAL A 322 35.74 -4.55 8.48
CA VAL A 322 34.42 -5.00 7.97
C VAL A 322 34.56 -6.28 7.13
N ASP A 323 35.61 -6.40 6.33
CA ASP A 323 35.89 -7.61 5.54
C ASP A 323 36.26 -8.84 6.41
N ARG A 324 36.60 -8.63 7.70
CA ARG A 324 36.88 -9.71 8.67
C ARG A 324 35.65 -10.16 9.44
N LEU A 325 34.53 -9.44 9.35
CA LEU A 325 33.28 -9.89 9.92
C LEU A 325 32.76 -11.04 9.04
N PRO A 326 32.36 -12.19 9.62
CA PRO A 326 31.64 -13.19 8.86
C PRO A 326 30.40 -12.52 8.27
N ASN A 327 30.13 -12.72 6.98
CA ASN A 327 28.86 -12.34 6.37
C ASN A 327 27.77 -13.20 7.02
N VAL A 328 27.20 -12.72 8.13
CA VAL A 328 26.10 -13.39 8.84
C VAL A 328 24.79 -13.29 8.04
N LEU A 329 24.74 -12.42 7.03
CA LEU A 329 23.68 -12.38 6.01
C LEU A 329 23.95 -13.42 4.91
N ASN A 330 24.26 -14.65 5.31
CA ASN A 330 24.27 -15.81 4.41
C ASN A 330 22.84 -16.38 4.35
N SER A 331 21.85 -15.52 4.11
CA SER A 331 20.55 -15.98 3.63
C SER A 331 20.79 -16.53 2.23
N GLN A 332 20.67 -17.85 2.06
CA GLN A 332 20.53 -18.48 0.75
C GLN A 332 19.63 -17.56 -0.08
N ALA A 333 20.12 -17.10 -1.25
CA ALA A 333 19.48 -16.06 -2.03
C ALA A 333 18.02 -16.43 -2.26
N ALA A 334 17.12 -15.85 -1.46
CA ALA A 334 15.70 -16.07 -1.58
C ALA A 334 15.28 -15.52 -2.94
N ASP A 335 14.46 -16.26 -3.67
CA ASP A 335 13.96 -15.79 -4.95
C ASP A 335 13.26 -14.44 -4.75
N PRO A 336 13.55 -13.44 -5.60
CA PRO A 336 12.99 -12.11 -5.44
C PRO A 336 11.48 -12.18 -5.61
N LYS A 337 10.74 -11.49 -4.73
CA LYS A 337 9.29 -11.40 -4.77
C LYS A 337 8.87 -9.95 -4.74
N VAL A 338 7.92 -9.59 -5.60
CA VAL A 338 7.31 -8.25 -5.62
C VAL A 338 5.81 -8.40 -5.56
N ALA A 339 5.18 -7.72 -4.61
CA ALA A 339 3.73 -7.55 -4.59
C ALA A 339 3.37 -6.10 -4.88
N LEU A 340 2.34 -5.88 -5.70
CA LEU A 340 1.82 -4.56 -6.04
C LEU A 340 0.32 -4.51 -5.73
N GLY A 341 -0.09 -3.44 -5.06
CA GLY A 341 -1.48 -3.14 -4.71
C GLY A 341 -1.91 -1.78 -5.25
N LEU A 342 -3.19 -1.66 -5.56
CA LEU A 342 -3.82 -0.43 -6.05
C LEU A 342 -5.17 -0.25 -5.39
N LYS A 343 -5.30 0.83 -4.62
CA LYS A 343 -6.58 1.28 -4.09
C LYS A 343 -7.06 2.55 -4.76
N VAL A 344 -8.37 2.65 -4.94
CA VAL A 344 -9.07 3.81 -5.50
C VAL A 344 -10.26 4.08 -4.58
N PHE A 345 -10.43 5.32 -4.10
CA PHE A 345 -11.44 5.65 -3.08
C PHE A 345 -11.34 4.78 -1.83
N GLY A 346 -10.09 4.47 -1.42
CA GLY A 346 -9.80 3.58 -0.30
C GLY A 346 -10.15 2.10 -0.53
N ASN A 347 -10.65 1.69 -1.70
CA ASN A 347 -10.97 0.30 -2.01
C ASN A 347 -9.84 -0.33 -2.83
N GLU A 348 -9.33 -1.48 -2.40
CA GLU A 348 -8.38 -2.29 -3.17
C GLU A 348 -9.09 -2.83 -4.43
N ILE A 349 -8.59 -2.46 -5.62
CA ILE A 349 -9.18 -2.85 -6.91
C ILE A 349 -8.29 -3.87 -7.62
N LYS A 350 -6.97 -3.84 -7.36
CA LYS A 350 -6.00 -4.77 -7.95
C LYS A 350 -4.92 -5.12 -6.96
N TYR A 351 -4.58 -6.40 -6.94
CA TYR A 351 -3.42 -6.93 -6.25
C TYR A 351 -2.74 -7.95 -7.17
N ALA A 352 -1.42 -7.93 -7.25
CA ALA A 352 -0.64 -8.86 -8.05
C ALA A 352 0.71 -9.16 -7.41
N THR A 353 1.17 -10.39 -7.53
CA THR A 353 2.49 -10.85 -7.08
C THR A 353 3.31 -11.35 -8.27
N PHE A 354 4.60 -11.07 -8.24
CA PHE A 354 5.58 -11.45 -9.25
C PHE A 354 6.74 -12.12 -8.53
N ASN A 355 7.01 -13.38 -8.89
CA ASN A 355 8.01 -14.20 -8.21
C ASN A 355 9.13 -14.58 -9.18
N GLY A 356 10.37 -14.48 -8.70
CA GLY A 356 11.54 -14.82 -9.49
C GLY A 356 11.90 -13.76 -10.52
N HIS A 357 13.13 -13.87 -11.04
CA HIS A 357 13.70 -12.90 -11.95
C HIS A 357 12.91 -12.75 -13.26
N GLU A 358 12.44 -13.86 -13.84
CA GLU A 358 11.78 -13.88 -15.14
C GLU A 358 10.46 -13.10 -15.14
N GLU A 359 9.60 -13.31 -14.15
CA GLU A 359 8.32 -12.62 -14.06
C GLU A 359 8.49 -11.13 -13.78
N ILE A 360 9.42 -10.78 -12.89
CA ILE A 360 9.71 -9.39 -12.53
C ILE A 360 10.28 -8.65 -13.75
N GLN A 361 11.19 -9.29 -14.51
CA GLN A 361 11.72 -8.73 -15.75
C GLN A 361 10.62 -8.58 -16.80
N ALA A 362 9.77 -9.60 -17.01
CA ALA A 362 8.67 -9.52 -17.96
C ALA A 362 7.66 -8.42 -17.59
N ALA A 363 7.36 -8.25 -16.30
CA ALA A 363 6.53 -7.16 -15.80
C ALA A 363 7.18 -5.79 -16.05
N ALA A 364 8.48 -5.66 -15.78
CA ALA A 364 9.24 -4.43 -16.03
C ALA A 364 9.35 -4.10 -17.53
N GLU A 365 9.55 -5.10 -18.40
CA GLU A 365 9.58 -4.95 -19.85
C GLU A 365 8.21 -4.53 -20.41
N ASN A 366 7.12 -5.05 -19.84
CA ASN A 366 5.76 -4.60 -20.14
C ASN A 366 5.48 -3.16 -19.69
N LEU A 367 6.27 -2.60 -18.79
CA LEU A 367 6.21 -1.19 -18.41
C LEU A 367 7.20 -0.33 -19.21
N ASN A 368 8.09 -0.93 -20.00
CA ASN A 368 9.12 -0.22 -20.73
C ASN A 368 8.54 0.50 -21.98
N PRO A 369 8.57 1.84 -22.04
CA PRO A 369 8.02 2.60 -23.16
C PRO A 369 8.72 2.31 -24.49
N VAL A 370 10.00 1.90 -24.48
CA VAL A 370 10.78 1.58 -25.68
C VAL A 370 10.32 0.26 -26.32
N PHE A 371 9.92 -0.73 -25.50
CA PHE A 371 9.38 -1.99 -25.99
C PHE A 371 8.03 -1.77 -26.69
N HIS A 372 7.15 -0.97 -26.08
CA HIS A 372 5.90 -0.54 -26.70
C HIS A 372 6.13 0.25 -27.99
N LEU A 373 7.14 1.14 -28.02
CA LEU A 373 7.51 1.88 -29.21
C LEU A 373 7.97 0.96 -30.35
N LYS A 374 8.79 -0.07 -30.07
CA LYS A 374 9.18 -1.09 -31.07
C LYS A 374 8.00 -1.90 -31.60
N ARG A 375 7.04 -2.25 -30.73
CA ARG A 375 5.82 -2.95 -31.12
C ARG A 375 4.96 -2.12 -32.06
N ILE A 376 4.84 -0.83 -31.79
CA ILE A 376 4.16 0.15 -32.65
C ILE A 376 4.86 0.27 -34.02
N LEU A 377 6.19 0.22 -34.05
CA LEU A 377 7.00 0.30 -35.28
C LEU A 377 7.05 -1.00 -36.10
N SER A 378 6.42 -2.10 -35.65
CA SER A 378 6.45 -3.41 -36.33
C SER A 378 5.52 -3.53 -37.56
N GLY A 379 4.80 -2.45 -37.91
CA GLY A 379 3.98 -2.39 -39.14
C GLY A 379 2.61 -3.09 -39.05
N LYS A 380 2.23 -3.61 -37.88
CA LYS A 380 0.88 -4.14 -37.63
C LYS A 380 -0.09 -2.99 -37.36
N GLU A 381 -1.25 -3.01 -38.00
CA GLU A 381 -2.33 -2.08 -37.71
C GLU A 381 -2.88 -2.41 -36.31
N ILE A 382 -2.64 -1.52 -35.35
CA ILE A 382 -3.13 -1.68 -33.98
C ILE A 382 -4.35 -0.77 -33.85
N ASN A 383 -5.53 -1.39 -33.80
CA ASN A 383 -6.78 -0.75 -33.42
C ASN A 383 -7.04 -1.07 -31.95
N TYR A 384 -6.83 -0.11 -31.06
CA TYR A 384 -7.16 -0.24 -29.65
C TYR A 384 -8.25 0.76 -29.28
N ASN A 385 -9.47 0.25 -29.11
CA ASN A 385 -10.60 1.02 -28.62
C ASN A 385 -10.99 0.51 -27.24
N LYS A 386 -10.77 1.33 -26.22
CA LYS A 386 -11.35 1.12 -24.89
C LYS A 386 -11.95 2.41 -24.38
N ALA A 387 -13.21 2.33 -23.99
CA ALA A 387 -13.84 3.32 -23.13
C ALA A 387 -13.95 2.73 -21.72
N VAL A 388 -13.55 3.50 -20.72
CA VAL A 388 -13.72 3.15 -19.31
C VAL A 388 -14.28 4.35 -18.57
N MET A 389 -15.35 4.13 -17.81
CA MET A 389 -15.78 5.07 -16.77
C MET A 389 -14.95 4.74 -15.54
N PHE A 390 -14.01 5.61 -15.20
CA PHE A 390 -13.06 5.41 -14.10
C PHE A 390 -13.46 6.15 -12.83
N LEU A 391 -14.42 7.07 -12.94
CA LEU A 391 -14.98 7.83 -11.83
C LEU A 391 -16.46 8.05 -12.13
N ASP A 392 -17.33 7.69 -11.19
CA ASP A 392 -18.76 8.02 -11.20
C ASP A 392 -19.14 8.22 -9.74
N SER A 393 -18.96 9.45 -9.28
CA SER A 393 -19.19 9.85 -7.89
C SER A 393 -20.35 10.83 -7.85
N ASN A 394 -21.35 10.51 -7.04
CA ASN A 394 -22.44 11.42 -6.72
C ASN A 394 -22.43 11.66 -5.21
N TYR A 395 -22.27 12.91 -4.81
CA TYR A 395 -22.24 13.31 -3.41
C TYR A 395 -23.29 14.40 -3.19
N VAL A 396 -24.20 14.18 -2.25
CA VAL A 396 -25.32 15.10 -1.99
C VAL A 396 -25.19 15.64 -0.57
N VAL A 397 -24.91 16.94 -0.44
CA VAL A 397 -24.87 17.61 0.86
C VAL A 397 -26.10 18.49 1.06
N PRO A 398 -26.75 18.43 2.22
CA PRO A 398 -27.81 19.39 2.55
C PRO A 398 -27.19 20.76 2.78
N SER A 399 -27.62 21.77 2.03
CA SER A 399 -27.18 23.14 2.26
C SER A 399 -27.92 23.77 3.45
N GLY A 400 -27.32 24.79 4.07
CA GLY A 400 -27.96 25.58 5.13
C GLY A 400 -29.26 26.30 4.71
N ALA A 401 -29.54 26.38 3.41
CA ALA A 401 -30.79 26.90 2.86
C ALA A 401 -31.90 25.83 2.71
N GLY A 402 -31.64 24.57 3.08
CA GLY A 402 -32.59 23.47 2.97
C GLY A 402 -32.71 22.87 1.56
N LEU A 403 -31.85 23.26 0.62
CA LEU A 403 -31.77 22.66 -0.72
C LEU A 403 -30.61 21.66 -0.78
N PRO A 404 -30.79 20.46 -1.37
CA PRO A 404 -29.70 19.51 -1.54
C PRO A 404 -28.75 19.99 -2.64
N LEU A 405 -27.45 20.01 -2.34
CA LEU A 405 -26.38 20.31 -3.29
C LEU A 405 -25.80 18.98 -3.76
N SER A 406 -26.08 18.60 -5.00
CA SER A 406 -25.59 17.37 -5.63
C SER A 406 -24.35 17.66 -6.46
N LEU A 407 -23.23 17.09 -6.05
CA LEU A 407 -21.95 17.07 -6.72
C LEU A 407 -21.85 15.77 -7.50
N ASN A 408 -21.89 15.88 -8.83
CA ASN A 408 -21.72 14.75 -9.73
C ASN A 408 -20.36 14.86 -10.42
N ALA A 409 -19.47 13.92 -10.16
CA ALA A 409 -18.17 13.80 -10.80
C ALA A 409 -18.14 12.53 -11.64
N ILE A 410 -18.20 12.69 -12.96
CA ILE A 410 -18.11 11.61 -13.93
C ILE A 410 -16.79 11.74 -14.67
N GLY A 411 -15.91 10.76 -14.52
CA GLY A 411 -14.66 10.63 -15.25
C GLY A 411 -14.73 9.44 -16.21
N THR A 412 -14.74 9.74 -17.50
CA THR A 412 -14.64 8.74 -18.56
C THR A 412 -13.34 8.92 -19.32
N ALA A 413 -12.57 7.86 -19.47
CA ALA A 413 -11.41 7.81 -20.35
C ALA A 413 -11.79 6.98 -21.57
N SER A 414 -11.71 7.58 -22.76
CA SER A 414 -11.79 6.86 -24.02
C SER A 414 -10.45 6.92 -24.71
N ILE A 415 -9.88 5.76 -24.98
CA ILE A 415 -8.65 5.60 -25.74
C ILE A 415 -9.03 4.95 -27.06
N ASN A 416 -8.95 5.74 -28.13
CA ASN A 416 -9.02 5.27 -29.50
C ASN A 416 -7.63 5.48 -30.11
N ILE A 417 -6.89 4.39 -30.25
CA ILE A 417 -5.59 4.38 -30.90
C ILE A 417 -5.74 3.62 -32.20
N LYS A 418 -5.60 4.36 -33.30
CA LYS A 418 -5.46 3.84 -34.65
C LYS A 418 -4.06 4.17 -35.15
N LEU A 419 -3.18 3.18 -35.12
CA LEU A 419 -1.78 3.35 -35.54
C LEU A 419 -1.53 2.58 -36.84
N GLN A 420 -1.10 3.33 -37.86
CA GLN A 420 -0.76 2.80 -39.18
C GLN A 420 0.68 3.25 -39.51
N ALA A 421 1.62 2.29 -39.55
CA ALA A 421 3.03 2.57 -39.80
C ALA A 421 3.45 1.99 -41.17
N PRO A 422 3.57 2.80 -42.23
CA PRO A 422 4.06 2.34 -43.51
C PRO A 422 5.59 2.19 -43.48
N CYS A 423 6.08 0.96 -43.66
CA CYS A 423 7.50 0.69 -43.75
C CYS A 423 8.00 0.94 -45.18
N LYS A 424 8.59 2.11 -45.46
CA LYS A 424 9.36 2.35 -46.70
C LYS A 424 10.74 1.71 -46.56
N GLY A 425 10.85 0.45 -46.96
CA GLY A 425 12.14 -0.20 -47.15
C GLY A 425 12.95 0.52 -48.23
N ARG A 426 14.01 1.24 -47.83
CA ARG A 426 15.00 1.78 -48.76
C ARG A 426 15.85 0.59 -49.23
N ALA A 427 15.44 -0.04 -50.33
CA ALA A 427 16.23 -1.06 -50.99
C ALA A 427 17.58 -0.45 -51.43
N SER A 428 18.65 -0.79 -50.71
CA SER A 428 20.02 -0.54 -51.16
C SER A 428 20.28 -1.43 -52.37
N ARG A 429 20.11 -0.86 -53.58
CA ARG A 429 20.53 -1.49 -54.83
C ARG A 429 22.05 -1.63 -54.78
N LYS A 430 22.53 -2.85 -54.56
CA LYS A 430 23.87 -3.28 -54.98
C LYS A 430 23.95 -3.12 -56.50
N THR A 431 24.58 -2.06 -56.99
CA THR A 431 25.14 -2.04 -58.34
C THR A 431 26.45 -2.82 -58.30
N LYS A 432 26.41 -4.08 -58.75
CA LYS A 432 27.57 -4.68 -59.40
C LYS A 432 27.74 -3.97 -60.73
N ASN A 433 28.91 -3.36 -60.93
CA ASN A 433 29.65 -3.38 -62.18
C ASN A 433 31.13 -3.38 -61.83
#